data_AF-O19038-F1
#
_entry.id   AF-O19038-F1
#
_cell.length_a   1.000
_cell.length_b   1.000
_cell.length_c   1.000
_cell.angle_alpha   90.00
_cell.angle_beta   90.00
_cell.angle_gamma   90.00
#
_symmetry.space_group_name_H-M   'P 1'
#
loop_
_entity.id
_entity.type
_entity.pdbx_description
1 polymer ?
#
loop_
_entity_poly.entity_id
_entity_poly.type
_entity_poly.pdbx_seq_one_letter_code
_entity_poly.pdbx_strand_id
1 'polypeptide(L)' 'MRLHHLLLVLFFVVLSAGSGFTQGVRNRLSCHRNKGVCVPSRCPRHMRQIGTCRGPPVKCCRKK' A
#
# COMPACT_ATOMS: atom_id res chain seq x y z
N MET A 1 -0.83 -37.06 -7.79
CA MET A 1 -1.77 -35.94 -8.03
C MET A 1 -1.95 -34.99 -6.85
N ARG A 2 -1.91 -35.41 -5.57
CA ARG A 2 -2.12 -34.48 -4.44
C ARG A 2 -0.96 -33.49 -4.18
N LEU A 3 0.28 -33.90 -4.44
CA LEU A 3 1.46 -33.06 -4.21
C LEU A 3 1.46 -31.78 -5.05
N HIS A 4 1.08 -31.86 -6.33
CA HIS A 4 1.02 -30.69 -7.21
C HIS A 4 0.03 -29.63 -6.73
N HIS A 5 -1.13 -30.04 -6.19
CA HIS A 5 -2.10 -29.10 -5.63
C HIS A 5 -1.54 -28.38 -4.40
N LEU A 6 -0.84 -29.08 -3.51
CA LEU A 6 -0.22 -28.46 -2.34
C LEU A 6 0.85 -27.44 -2.74
N LEU A 7 1.67 -27.78 -3.72
CA LEU A 7 2.73 -26.89 -4.23
C LEU A 7 2.14 -25.63 -4.89
N LEU A 8 1.05 -25.79 -5.64
CA LEU A 8 0.31 -24.68 -6.25
C LEU A 8 -0.32 -23.78 -5.19
N VAL A 9 -0.98 -24.34 -4.18
CA VAL A 9 -1.54 -23.55 -3.06
C VAL A 9 -0.44 -22.75 -2.35
N LEU A 10 0.70 -23.38 -2.04
CA LEU A 10 1.83 -22.70 -1.42
C LEU A 10 2.34 -21.55 -2.30
N PHE A 11 2.45 -21.76 -3.60
CA PHE A 11 2.86 -20.73 -4.56
C PHE A 11 1.89 -19.54 -4.55
N PHE A 12 0.58 -19.79 -4.63
CA PHE A 12 -0.43 -18.72 -4.57
C PHE A 12 -0.40 -17.95 -3.25
N VAL A 13 -0.18 -18.63 -2.11
CA VAL A 13 -0.05 -17.98 -0.79
C VAL A 13 1.18 -17.06 -0.75
N VAL A 14 2.33 -17.51 -1.26
CA VAL A 14 3.56 -16.71 -1.31
C VAL A 14 3.41 -15.49 -2.23
N LEU A 15 2.83 -15.66 -3.43
CA LEU A 15 2.57 -14.55 -4.35
C LEU A 15 1.60 -13.52 -3.78
N SER A 16 0.54 -13.99 -3.10
CA SER A 16 -0.46 -13.12 -2.48
C SER A 16 0.16 -12.27 -1.37
N ALA A 17 1.06 -12.85 -0.56
CA ALA A 17 1.78 -12.13 0.48
C ALA A 17 2.68 -11.02 -0.09
N GLY A 18 3.29 -11.22 -1.27
CA GLY A 18 4.12 -10.22 -1.95
C GLY A 18 3.33 -9.08 -2.60
N SER A 19 2.14 -9.37 -3.13
CA SER A 19 1.29 -8.40 -3.84
C SER A 19 0.68 -7.30 -2.95
N GLY A 20 0.76 -7.44 -1.61
CA GLY A 20 0.31 -6.43 -0.65
C GLY A 20 1.25 -5.23 -0.47
N PHE A 21 2.51 -5.33 -0.92
CA PHE A 21 3.43 -4.19 -0.97
C PHE A 21 3.14 -3.33 -2.20
N THR A 22 2.00 -2.65 -2.16
CA THR A 22 1.73 -1.51 -3.05
C THR A 22 2.99 -0.65 -3.10
N GLN A 23 3.51 -0.35 -4.29
CA GLN A 23 4.48 0.72 -4.49
C GLN A 23 3.84 1.98 -3.90
N GLY A 24 4.09 2.21 -2.61
CA GLY A 24 3.39 3.23 -1.86
C GLY A 24 3.59 4.53 -2.60
N VAL A 25 2.52 5.33 -2.71
CA VAL A 25 2.62 6.66 -3.30
C VAL A 25 3.85 7.35 -2.72
N ARG A 26 4.81 7.84 -3.53
CA ARG A 26 6.05 8.45 -3.00
C ARG A 26 6.17 9.95 -3.25
N ASN A 27 5.29 10.49 -4.08
CA ASN A 27 5.34 11.88 -4.50
C ASN A 27 3.96 12.54 -4.40
N ARG A 28 3.97 13.86 -4.27
CA ARG A 28 2.75 14.68 -4.13
C ARG A 28 1.78 14.52 -5.30
N LEU A 29 2.29 14.43 -6.53
CA LEU A 29 1.45 14.31 -7.73
C LEU A 29 0.69 12.98 -7.76
N SER A 30 1.38 11.88 -7.50
CA SER A 30 0.78 10.55 -7.36
C SER A 30 -0.19 10.49 -6.19
N CYS A 31 0.07 11.19 -5.09
CA CYS A 31 -0.86 11.29 -3.95
C CYS A 31 -2.18 11.92 -4.36
N HIS A 32 -2.10 13.06 -5.04
CA HIS A 32 -3.27 13.76 -5.56
C HIS A 32 -4.04 12.91 -6.57
N ARG A 33 -3.34 12.25 -7.51
CA ARG A 33 -3.95 11.31 -8.47
C ARG A 33 -4.68 10.15 -7.78
N ASN A 34 -4.19 9.70 -6.62
CA ASN A 34 -4.83 8.67 -5.80
C ASN A 34 -5.92 9.21 -4.86
N LYS A 35 -6.40 10.45 -5.07
CA LYS A 35 -7.39 11.14 -4.21
C LYS A 35 -6.93 11.28 -2.75
N GLY A 36 -5.61 11.34 -2.54
CA GLY A 36 -5.00 11.56 -1.24
C GLY A 36 -4.59 13.01 -1.02
N VAL A 37 -4.34 13.35 0.25
CA VAL A 37 -3.79 14.62 0.71
C VAL A 37 -2.49 14.39 1.46
N CYS A 38 -1.56 15.35 1.34
CA CYS A 38 -0.29 15.30 2.04
C CYS A 38 -0.45 15.87 3.44
N VAL A 39 -0.19 15.07 4.47
CA VAL A 39 -0.33 15.45 5.87
C VAL A 39 1.01 15.28 6.58
N PRO A 40 1.47 16.26 7.39
CA PRO A 40 2.67 16.09 8.20
C PRO A 40 2.45 15.04 9.29
N SER A 41 3.48 14.26 9.59
CA SER A 41 3.56 13.26 10.67
C SER A 41 2.66 12.03 10.52
N ARG A 42 1.34 12.13 10.75
CA ARG A 42 0.39 11.02 10.79
C ARG A 42 -0.93 11.39 10.09
N CYS A 43 -1.59 10.40 9.50
CA CYS A 43 -2.92 10.60 8.95
C CYS A 43 -3.97 10.77 10.06
N PRO A 44 -4.99 11.63 9.87
CA PRO A 44 -6.13 11.72 10.77
C PRO A 44 -6.82 10.36 10.96
N ARG A 45 -7.49 10.14 12.10
CA ARG A 45 -8.13 8.85 12.46
C ARG A 45 -9.15 8.34 11.43
N HIS A 46 -9.79 9.25 10.69
CA HIS A 46 -10.77 8.95 9.63
C HIS A 46 -10.14 8.73 8.24
N MET A 47 -8.81 8.72 8.16
CA MET A 47 -8.04 8.48 6.95
C MET A 47 -7.13 7.25 7.11
N ARG A 48 -6.71 6.68 5.98
CA ARG A 48 -5.67 5.65 5.90
C ARG A 48 -4.44 6.19 5.19
N GLN A 49 -3.26 5.77 5.63
CA GLN A 49 -2.00 6.06 4.93
C GLN A 49 -1.90 5.18 3.68
N ILE A 50 -1.66 5.80 2.53
CA ILE A 50 -1.45 5.11 1.24
C ILE A 50 -0.05 5.34 0.66
N GLY A 51 0.79 6.10 1.37
CA GLY A 51 2.17 6.37 0.98
C GLY A 51 2.75 7.60 1.68
N THR A 52 3.67 8.27 1.01
CA THR A 52 4.36 9.51 1.37
C THR A 52 4.32 10.52 0.21
N CYS A 53 4.50 11.81 0.50
CA CYS A 53 4.51 12.86 -0.54
C CYS A 53 5.90 13.39 -0.89
N ARG A 54 6.84 13.36 0.07
CA ARG A 54 8.25 13.77 -0.07
C ARG A 54 9.10 13.04 0.99
N GLY A 55 8.94 11.72 1.06
CA GLY A 55 9.62 10.89 2.06
C GLY A 55 8.90 10.74 3.41
N PRO A 56 9.54 10.11 4.40
CA PRO A 56 8.91 9.67 5.65
C PRO A 56 8.13 10.72 6.45
N PRO A 57 8.52 12.01 6.50
CA PRO A 57 7.84 13.00 7.34
C PRO A 57 6.44 13.40 6.86
N VAL A 58 6.17 13.29 5.55
CA VAL A 58 4.92 13.74 4.94
C VAL A 58 4.18 12.54 4.38
N LYS A 59 3.10 12.14 5.05
CA LYS A 59 2.29 10.99 4.67
C LYS A 59 1.31 11.39 3.57
N CYS A 60 1.03 10.45 2.66
CA CYS A 60 -0.10 10.55 1.76
C CYS A 60 -1.29 9.82 2.42
N CYS A 61 -2.36 10.57 2.69
CA CYS A 61 -3.52 10.11 3.43
C CYS A 61 -4.77 10.16 2.55
N ARG A 62 -5.57 9.11 2.56
CA ARG A 62 -6.86 9.06 1.85
C ARG A 62 -7.98 8.78 2.83
N LYS A 63 -9.16 9.38 2.63
CA LYS A 63 -10.38 8.99 3.37
C LYS A 63 -10.54 7.46 3.29
N LYS A 64 -10.88 6.83 4.42
CA LYS A 64 -10.99 5.36 4.50
C LYS A 64 -11.86 4.83 3.38
#